data_AF-A8S2B9-F1
#
_entry.id   AF-A8S2B9-F1
#
_cell.length_a   1.000
_cell.length_b   1.000
_cell.length_c   1.000
_cell.angle_alpha   90.00
_cell.angle_beta   90.00
_cell.angle_gamma   90.00
#
_symmetry.space_group_name_H-M   'P 1'
#
loop_
_entity.id
_entity.type
_entity.pdbx_description
1 polymer ?
#
loop_
_entity_poly.entity_id
_entity_poly.type
_entity_poly.pdbx_seq_one_letter_code
_entity_poly.pdbx_strand_id
1 'polypeptide(L)'
;MGLFGFDPVKEAGGWEAAMTEEEIAEMEKKGYDMSSVRGRQTEMAAQEEADKAAFADRRKAAAVPTDLNKLTPYRSTPRSAESSFFRDVAGKAPLFGREKWREKYANAPMVYGAVVQANSDLWLPGTGEYLPAVFVFALDSPHIYDVEWLRDTAEKISEMKASSAVPADCQEFIHILRDDQSEFCFPLGASLADGADAWCVTFKFDKQAILPGNRLPEDGIVPFLLEARPKKQMPIQLTPIPGKYYQA
;
A
#
# COMPACT_ATOMS: atom_id res chain seq x y z
N MET A 1 9.67 0.06 8.03
CA MET A 1 8.89 0.73 6.96
C MET A 1 9.81 1.05 5.80
N GLY A 2 9.74 0.30 4.70
CA GLY A 2 10.52 0.58 3.51
C GLY A 2 9.83 1.67 2.69
N LEU A 3 10.51 2.80 2.48
CA LEU A 3 10.15 3.81 1.50
C LEU A 3 10.28 3.17 0.12
N PHE A 4 9.16 2.95 -0.58
CA PHE A 4 9.20 2.65 -2.00
C PHE A 4 9.91 3.79 -2.73
N GLY A 5 11.00 3.48 -3.41
CA GLY A 5 11.67 4.41 -4.32
C GLY A 5 12.82 5.22 -3.73
N PHE A 6 13.29 4.95 -2.51
CA PHE A 6 14.63 5.39 -2.10
C PHE A 6 15.59 4.22 -2.28
N ASP A 7 16.27 4.21 -3.42
CA ASP A 7 17.41 3.32 -3.70
C ASP A 7 18.66 4.14 -3.32
N PRO A 8 19.15 4.09 -2.06
CA PRO A 8 20.19 5.00 -1.57
C PRO A 8 21.52 4.78 -2.30
N VAL A 9 21.65 3.65 -2.98
CA VAL A 9 22.85 3.20 -3.69
C VAL A 9 23.04 3.95 -5.01
N LYS A 10 21.99 4.57 -5.58
CA LYS A 10 22.05 5.03 -6.97
C LYS A 10 22.29 6.51 -7.23
N GLU A 11 22.01 7.43 -6.31
CA GLU A 11 22.09 8.86 -6.66
C GLU A 11 22.91 9.81 -5.76
N ALA A 12 23.63 9.34 -4.72
CA ALA A 12 24.54 10.26 -4.00
C ALA A 12 25.75 9.65 -3.28
N GLY A 13 25.79 8.35 -3.01
CA GLY A 13 26.86 7.75 -2.21
C GLY A 13 27.86 7.00 -3.07
N GLY A 14 29.10 7.49 -3.15
CA GLY A 14 30.21 6.72 -3.73
C GLY A 14 30.38 5.35 -3.06
N TRP A 15 31.36 4.55 -3.50
CA TRP A 15 31.64 3.19 -2.97
C TRP A 15 31.67 3.09 -1.44
N GLU A 16 32.03 4.18 -0.74
CA GLU A 16 32.04 4.33 0.72
C GLU A 16 30.66 4.21 1.38
N ALA A 17 29.57 4.63 0.72
CA ALA A 17 28.21 4.53 1.24
C ALA A 17 27.63 3.12 1.13
N ALA A 18 28.18 2.30 0.23
CA ALA A 18 27.77 0.91 0.02
C ALA A 18 28.53 -0.09 0.92
N MET A 19 29.54 0.36 1.67
CA MET A 19 30.33 -0.51 2.56
C MET A 19 29.56 -0.85 3.83
N THR A 20 29.52 -2.14 4.16
CA THR A 20 28.95 -2.65 5.41
C THR A 20 29.88 -2.34 6.60
N GLU A 21 29.31 -2.31 7.82
CA GLU A 21 30.13 -2.18 9.05
C GLU A 21 31.21 -3.27 9.16
N GLU A 22 30.91 -4.47 8.66
CA GLU A 22 31.81 -5.62 8.65
C GLU A 22 33.02 -5.39 7.72
N GLU A 23 32.78 -4.87 6.51
CA GLU A 23 33.84 -4.51 5.56
C GLU A 23 34.70 -3.36 6.07
N ILE A 24 34.09 -2.36 6.72
CA ILE A 24 34.82 -1.25 7.37
C ILE A 24 35.73 -1.80 8.48
N ALA A 25 35.20 -2.67 9.34
CA ALA A 25 35.97 -3.29 10.41
C ALA A 25 37.10 -4.20 9.90
N GLU A 26 36.90 -4.89 8.77
CA GLU A 26 37.96 -5.65 8.12
C GLU A 26 39.07 -4.74 7.56
N MET A 27 38.71 -3.62 6.96
CA MET A 27 39.67 -2.65 6.41
C MET A 27 40.49 -1.98 7.53
N GLU A 28 39.86 -1.65 8.65
CA GLU A 28 40.54 -1.14 9.84
C GLU A 28 41.51 -2.19 10.41
N LYS A 29 41.12 -3.47 10.46
CA LYS A 29 42.02 -4.58 10.85
C LYS A 29 43.21 -4.75 9.90
N LYS A 30 43.03 -4.45 8.62
CA LYS A 30 44.11 -4.43 7.60
C LYS A 30 44.98 -3.16 7.68
N GLY A 31 44.67 -2.22 8.59
CA GLY A 31 45.45 -1.01 8.85
C GLY A 31 45.04 0.21 8.02
N TYR A 32 43.91 0.16 7.32
CA TYR A 32 43.37 1.31 6.58
C TYR A 32 42.62 2.26 7.53
N ASP A 33 42.79 3.57 7.35
CA ASP A 33 42.01 4.59 8.06
C ASP A 33 40.62 4.76 7.42
N MET A 34 39.59 4.28 8.12
CA MET A 34 38.19 4.36 7.68
C MET A 34 37.40 5.45 8.40
N SER A 35 38.04 6.33 9.17
CA SER A 35 37.36 7.38 9.95
C SER A 35 36.50 8.31 9.09
N SER A 36 36.98 8.67 7.89
CA SER A 36 36.22 9.46 6.92
C SER A 36 34.95 8.74 6.41
N VAL A 37 35.02 7.41 6.24
CA VAL A 37 33.87 6.61 5.78
C VAL A 37 32.82 6.53 6.88
N ARG A 38 33.26 6.28 8.13
CA ARG A 38 32.36 6.29 9.29
C ARG A 38 31.70 7.66 9.49
N GLY A 39 32.46 8.75 9.36
CA GLY A 39 31.92 10.11 9.43
C GLY A 39 30.87 10.41 8.37
N ARG A 40 31.11 9.98 7.12
CA ARG A 40 30.10 10.13 6.05
C ARG A 40 28.86 9.27 6.30
N GLN A 41 29.00 8.04 6.79
CA GLN A 41 27.86 7.19 7.12
C GLN A 41 27.00 7.77 8.24
N THR A 42 27.60 8.35 9.27
CA THR A 42 26.85 9.01 10.34
C THR A 42 26.16 10.28 9.87
N GLU A 43 26.79 11.08 9.01
CA GLU A 43 26.17 12.24 8.36
C GLU A 43 24.99 11.83 7.46
N MET A 44 25.16 10.78 6.66
CA MET A 44 24.09 10.25 5.80
C MET A 44 22.91 9.70 6.63
N ALA A 45 23.19 8.93 7.68
CA ALA A 45 22.14 8.42 8.57
C ALA A 45 21.39 9.56 9.27
N ALA A 46 22.10 10.59 9.72
CA ALA A 46 21.49 11.78 10.32
C ALA A 46 20.62 12.55 9.31
N GLN A 47 21.08 12.68 8.06
CA GLN A 47 20.32 13.31 6.98
C GLN A 47 19.08 12.49 6.61
N GLU A 48 19.20 11.17 6.49
CA GLU A 48 18.07 10.28 6.20
C GLU A 48 16.99 10.36 7.30
N GLU A 49 17.39 10.38 8.57
CA GLU A 49 16.45 10.56 9.68
C GLU A 49 15.80 11.96 9.67
N ALA A 50 16.55 13.00 9.33
CA ALA A 50 15.99 14.34 9.16
C ALA A 50 14.98 14.40 8.01
N ASP A 51 15.28 13.76 6.88
CA ASP A 51 14.39 13.69 5.72
C ASP A 51 13.12 12.88 6.02
N LYS A 52 13.23 11.75 6.73
CA LYS A 52 12.08 10.98 7.23
C LYS A 52 11.20 11.81 8.16
N ALA A 53 11.79 12.56 9.10
CA ALA A 53 11.06 13.42 10.02
C ALA A 53 10.34 14.54 9.26
N ALA A 54 11.03 15.24 8.36
CA ALA A 54 10.45 16.27 7.52
C ALA A 54 9.30 15.73 6.65
N PHE A 55 9.46 14.53 6.08
CA PHE A 55 8.41 13.86 5.32
C PHE A 55 7.18 13.54 6.19
N ALA A 56 7.39 13.01 7.40
CA ALA A 56 6.32 12.72 8.34
C ALA A 56 5.55 14.00 8.75
N ASP A 57 6.25 15.11 8.95
CA ASP A 57 5.63 16.41 9.25
C ASP A 57 4.82 16.94 8.08
N ARG A 58 5.34 16.84 6.85
CA ARG A 58 4.60 17.22 5.63
C ARG A 58 3.35 16.36 5.43
N ARG A 59 3.45 15.06 5.69
CA ARG A 59 2.30 14.14 5.66
C ARG A 59 1.23 14.58 6.65
N LYS A 60 1.58 14.78 7.92
CA LYS A 60 0.66 15.25 8.96
C LYS A 60 0.03 16.61 8.61
N ALA A 61 0.83 17.55 8.10
CA ALA A 61 0.35 18.87 7.73
C ALA A 61 -0.63 18.85 6.54
N ALA A 62 -0.45 17.92 5.61
CA ALA A 62 -1.37 17.73 4.49
C ALA A 62 -2.64 16.93 4.86
N ALA A 63 -2.71 16.41 6.10
CA ALA A 63 -3.91 16.09 6.87
C ALA A 63 -5.28 16.23 6.17
N VAL A 64 -5.87 15.17 5.60
CA VAL A 64 -7.27 15.21 5.14
C VAL A 64 -8.09 14.22 5.96
N PRO A 65 -9.07 14.69 6.75
CA PRO A 65 -9.91 13.81 7.54
C PRO A 65 -10.83 12.98 6.63
N THR A 66 -11.02 11.72 6.99
CA THR A 66 -11.89 10.76 6.32
C THR A 66 -13.01 10.32 7.26
N ASP A 67 -14.18 10.03 6.70
CA ASP A 67 -15.32 9.44 7.39
C ASP A 67 -15.90 8.30 6.55
N LEU A 68 -15.49 7.08 6.88
CA LEU A 68 -15.93 5.86 6.20
C LEU A 68 -17.42 5.56 6.41
N ASN A 69 -18.06 6.16 7.43
CA ASN A 69 -19.50 5.97 7.65
C ASN A 69 -20.34 6.58 6.52
N LYS A 70 -19.81 7.60 5.82
CA LYS A 70 -20.43 8.17 4.61
C LYS A 70 -20.62 7.13 3.50
N LEU A 71 -19.89 6.01 3.54
CA LEU A 71 -20.01 4.94 2.56
C LEU A 71 -21.10 3.92 2.85
N THR A 72 -21.70 3.94 4.06
CA THR A 72 -22.74 3.00 4.47
C THR A 72 -23.89 2.88 3.45
N PRO A 73 -24.42 3.97 2.86
CA PRO A 73 -25.49 3.89 1.87
C PRO A 73 -25.11 3.18 0.56
N TYR A 74 -23.81 3.05 0.27
CA TYR A 74 -23.29 2.47 -0.99
C TYR A 74 -22.84 1.01 -0.86
N ARG A 75 -22.90 0.44 0.36
CA ARG A 75 -22.48 -0.95 0.63
C ARG A 75 -23.44 -1.98 0.03
N SER A 76 -24.73 -1.64 -0.07
CA SER A 76 -25.76 -2.55 -0.59
C SER A 76 -25.63 -2.77 -2.09
N THR A 77 -25.84 -4.02 -2.50
CA THR A 77 -25.90 -4.47 -3.90
C THR A 77 -27.29 -5.05 -4.20
N PRO A 78 -27.82 -4.92 -5.43
CA PRO A 78 -27.24 -4.19 -6.56
C PRO A 78 -27.35 -2.66 -6.39
N ARG A 79 -26.32 -1.94 -6.83
CA ARG A 79 -26.34 -0.46 -6.88
C ARG A 79 -27.06 0.07 -8.11
N SER A 80 -27.70 1.22 -7.97
CA SER A 80 -28.35 1.91 -9.09
C SER A 80 -27.32 2.49 -10.05
N ALA A 81 -27.41 2.08 -11.33
CA ALA A 81 -26.60 2.60 -12.43
C ALA A 81 -26.84 4.10 -12.72
N GLU A 82 -27.95 4.63 -12.23
CA GLU A 82 -28.32 6.04 -12.40
C GLU A 82 -27.73 6.96 -11.31
N SER A 83 -27.17 6.39 -10.25
CA SER A 83 -26.56 7.17 -9.18
C SER A 83 -25.26 7.86 -9.63
N SER A 84 -24.98 9.05 -9.07
CA SER A 84 -23.70 9.72 -9.28
C SER A 84 -22.53 8.84 -8.82
N PHE A 85 -22.71 8.13 -7.70
CA PHE A 85 -21.75 7.17 -7.18
C PHE A 85 -21.36 6.12 -8.22
N PHE A 86 -22.35 5.47 -8.82
CA PHE A 86 -22.08 4.45 -9.83
C PHE A 86 -21.32 5.03 -11.02
N ARG A 87 -21.73 6.20 -11.53
CA ARG A 87 -21.10 6.84 -12.70
C ARG A 87 -19.67 7.28 -12.41
N ASP A 88 -19.40 7.77 -11.21
CA ASP A 88 -18.07 8.22 -10.79
C ASP A 88 -17.11 7.05 -10.55
N VAL A 89 -17.60 5.94 -10.01
CA VAL A 89 -16.79 4.76 -9.68
C VAL A 89 -16.59 3.88 -10.92
N ALA A 90 -17.67 3.48 -11.60
CA ALA A 90 -17.59 2.60 -12.76
C ALA A 90 -17.04 3.28 -14.02
N GLY A 91 -17.12 4.61 -14.07
CA GLY A 91 -16.69 5.40 -15.21
C GLY A 91 -17.57 5.22 -16.45
N LYS A 92 -16.96 5.33 -17.63
CA LYS A 92 -17.69 5.28 -18.90
C LYS A 92 -17.95 3.83 -19.33
N ALA A 93 -19.22 3.55 -19.67
CA ALA A 93 -19.61 2.25 -20.17
C ALA A 93 -18.87 1.90 -21.47
N PRO A 94 -18.43 0.64 -21.65
CA PRO A 94 -17.77 0.19 -22.87
C PRO A 94 -18.73 0.20 -24.08
N LEU A 95 -18.16 0.22 -25.29
CA LEU A 95 -18.94 0.19 -26.53
C LEU A 95 -19.68 -1.15 -26.73
N PHE A 96 -19.08 -2.26 -26.31
CA PHE A 96 -19.67 -3.60 -26.33
C PHE A 96 -19.78 -4.15 -24.90
N GLY A 97 -20.81 -4.97 -24.63
CA GLY A 97 -20.96 -5.63 -23.32
C GLY A 97 -21.46 -4.71 -22.19
N ARG A 98 -22.17 -3.62 -22.51
CA ARG A 98 -22.69 -2.64 -21.54
C ARG A 98 -23.51 -3.26 -20.41
N GLU A 99 -24.30 -4.28 -20.70
CA GLU A 99 -25.15 -4.96 -19.72
C GLU A 99 -24.30 -5.73 -18.71
N LYS A 100 -23.35 -6.55 -19.18
CA LYS A 100 -22.39 -7.27 -18.32
C LYS A 100 -21.53 -6.31 -17.49
N TRP A 101 -21.06 -5.21 -18.09
CA TRP A 101 -20.34 -4.16 -17.37
C TRP A 101 -21.20 -3.55 -16.26
N ARG A 102 -22.47 -3.24 -16.55
CA ARG A 102 -23.40 -2.67 -15.59
C ARG A 102 -23.68 -3.63 -14.44
N GLU A 103 -23.97 -4.89 -14.76
CA GLU A 103 -24.20 -5.95 -13.79
C GLU A 103 -22.98 -6.17 -12.89
N LYS A 104 -21.79 -6.19 -13.48
CA LYS A 104 -20.51 -6.29 -12.76
C LYS A 104 -20.37 -5.19 -11.71
N TYR A 105 -20.48 -3.92 -12.09
CA TYR A 105 -20.32 -2.81 -11.13
C TYR A 105 -21.50 -2.66 -10.17
N ALA A 106 -22.70 -3.07 -10.56
CA ALA A 106 -23.87 -3.00 -9.68
C ALA A 106 -23.75 -4.01 -8.54
N ASN A 107 -23.21 -5.20 -8.82
CA ASN A 107 -23.12 -6.31 -7.87
C ASN A 107 -21.73 -6.47 -7.22
N ALA A 108 -20.69 -5.80 -7.71
CA ALA A 108 -19.34 -5.84 -7.13
C ALA A 108 -19.39 -5.42 -5.65
N PRO A 109 -19.01 -6.25 -4.67
CA PRO A 109 -19.03 -5.87 -3.26
C PRO A 109 -18.03 -4.74 -2.98
N MET A 110 -18.34 -3.92 -1.98
CA MET A 110 -17.40 -2.93 -1.46
C MET A 110 -16.50 -3.61 -0.43
N VAL A 111 -15.20 -3.32 -0.47
CA VAL A 111 -14.20 -3.83 0.48
C VAL A 111 -13.35 -2.67 1.00
N TYR A 112 -12.89 -2.74 2.24
CA TYR A 112 -11.89 -1.82 2.78
C TYR A 112 -10.51 -2.48 2.70
N GLY A 113 -9.54 -1.75 2.14
CA GLY A 113 -8.15 -2.16 2.08
C GLY A 113 -7.28 -1.29 2.99
N ALA A 114 -6.47 -1.91 3.84
CA ALA A 114 -5.44 -1.22 4.60
C ALA A 114 -4.10 -1.25 3.85
N VAL A 115 -3.42 -0.11 3.79
CA VAL A 115 -2.11 0.02 3.16
C VAL A 115 -1.06 -0.71 3.99
N VAL A 116 -0.41 -1.70 3.39
CA VAL A 116 0.77 -2.40 3.95
C VAL A 116 2.05 -1.66 3.60
N GLN A 117 2.16 -1.23 2.34
CA GLN A 117 3.30 -0.48 1.81
C GLN A 117 2.83 0.33 0.59
N ALA A 118 3.41 1.50 0.34
CA ALA A 118 3.01 2.35 -0.78
C ALA A 118 4.16 3.22 -1.25
N ASN A 119 4.14 3.59 -2.54
CA ASN A 119 5.00 4.64 -3.08
C ASN A 119 4.95 5.90 -2.20
N SER A 120 6.10 6.49 -1.88
CA SER A 120 6.19 7.66 -0.99
C SER A 120 5.36 8.85 -1.48
N ASP A 121 5.27 9.04 -2.80
CA ASP A 121 4.51 10.12 -3.42
C ASP A 121 3.01 10.03 -3.13
N LEU A 122 2.49 8.83 -2.84
CA LEU A 122 1.09 8.63 -2.50
C LEU A 122 0.71 9.26 -1.15
N TRP A 123 1.66 9.55 -0.26
CA TRP A 123 1.36 10.13 1.06
C TRP A 123 1.28 11.66 1.08
N LEU A 124 1.77 12.31 0.03
CA LEU A 124 1.70 13.76 -0.14
C LEU A 124 0.68 14.10 -1.23
N PRO A 125 0.01 15.27 -1.17
CA PRO A 125 -0.86 15.71 -2.25
C PRO A 125 -0.09 15.76 -3.58
N GLY A 126 -0.62 15.11 -4.61
CA GLY A 126 0.06 15.04 -5.90
C GLY A 126 -0.87 14.78 -7.08
N THR A 127 -0.26 14.66 -8.26
CA THR A 127 -0.93 14.27 -9.50
C THR A 127 -0.25 13.07 -10.14
N GLY A 128 0.39 12.22 -9.32
CA GLY A 128 1.09 11.04 -9.80
C GLY A 128 0.14 10.08 -10.52
N GLU A 129 0.71 9.35 -11.48
CA GLU A 129 0.01 8.33 -12.25
C GLU A 129 0.75 7.00 -12.11
N TYR A 130 0.01 5.89 -12.13
CA TYR A 130 0.52 4.52 -12.02
C TYR A 130 1.34 4.24 -10.75
N LEU A 131 1.04 4.94 -9.65
CA LEU A 131 1.74 4.76 -8.38
C LEU A 131 1.29 3.45 -7.67
N PRO A 132 2.22 2.55 -7.31
CA PRO A 132 1.88 1.29 -6.66
C PRO A 132 1.65 1.45 -5.16
N ALA A 133 0.73 0.65 -4.64
CA ALA A 133 0.56 0.38 -3.22
C ALA A 133 0.13 -1.07 -3.02
N VAL A 134 0.48 -1.64 -1.87
CA VAL A 134 0.03 -2.96 -1.44
C VAL A 134 -1.02 -2.80 -0.37
N PHE A 135 -2.12 -3.52 -0.55
CA PHE A 135 -3.26 -3.51 0.34
C PHE A 135 -3.52 -4.90 0.91
N VAL A 136 -3.92 -4.96 2.18
CA VAL A 136 -4.62 -6.10 2.75
C VAL A 136 -6.11 -5.80 2.84
N PHE A 137 -6.95 -6.76 2.47
CA PHE A 137 -8.40 -6.67 2.65
C PHE A 137 -8.98 -8.05 2.99
N ALA A 138 -10.20 -8.06 3.54
CA ALA A 138 -10.95 -9.27 3.84
C ALA A 138 -12.24 -9.37 3.01
N LEU A 139 -12.72 -10.60 2.84
CA LEU A 139 -13.94 -10.93 2.09
C LEU A 139 -15.05 -11.52 2.95
N ASP A 140 -14.72 -11.97 4.16
CA ASP A 140 -15.71 -12.49 5.10
C ASP A 140 -16.43 -11.34 5.84
N SER A 141 -17.69 -11.62 6.21
CA SER A 141 -18.58 -10.59 6.76
C SER A 141 -18.07 -9.92 8.05
N PRO A 142 -17.39 -10.60 8.99
CA PRO A 142 -16.82 -9.95 10.16
C PRO A 142 -15.77 -8.88 9.83
N HIS A 143 -14.87 -9.15 8.88
CA HIS A 143 -13.66 -8.32 8.70
C HIS A 143 -13.70 -7.38 7.49
N ILE A 144 -14.62 -7.56 6.54
CA ILE A 144 -14.67 -6.78 5.27
C ILE A 144 -14.72 -5.24 5.45
N TYR A 145 -15.21 -4.77 6.61
CA TYR A 145 -15.23 -3.34 6.99
C TYR A 145 -14.56 -3.07 8.34
N ASP A 146 -13.87 -4.04 8.94
CA ASP A 146 -13.24 -3.91 10.24
C ASP A 146 -11.89 -3.19 10.11
N VAL A 147 -11.91 -1.87 10.38
CA VAL A 147 -10.74 -1.01 10.24
C VAL A 147 -9.63 -1.37 11.23
N GLU A 148 -9.98 -1.77 12.45
CA GLU A 148 -8.99 -2.11 13.48
C GLU A 148 -8.26 -3.38 13.05
N TRP A 149 -9.01 -4.44 12.72
CA TRP A 149 -8.42 -5.70 12.26
C TRP A 149 -7.57 -5.53 11.00
N LEU A 150 -8.03 -4.72 10.03
CA LEU A 150 -7.28 -4.46 8.79
C LEU A 150 -5.95 -3.76 9.05
N ARG A 151 -5.93 -2.77 9.96
CA ARG A 151 -4.71 -2.04 10.32
C ARG A 151 -3.73 -2.91 11.08
N ASP A 152 -4.21 -3.66 12.06
CA ASP A 152 -3.40 -4.59 12.83
C ASP A 152 -2.78 -5.65 11.91
N THR A 153 -3.55 -6.15 10.94
CA THR A 153 -3.05 -7.11 9.95
C THR A 153 -2.01 -6.47 9.03
N ALA A 154 -2.22 -5.23 8.57
CA ALA A 154 -1.24 -4.52 7.77
C ALA A 154 0.08 -4.28 8.52
N GLU A 155 0.00 -3.96 9.81
CA GLU A 155 1.16 -3.78 10.69
C GLU A 155 1.90 -5.11 10.90
N LYS A 156 1.20 -6.19 11.25
CA LYS A 156 1.75 -7.55 11.36
C LYS A 156 2.51 -7.97 10.09
N ILE A 157 1.96 -7.67 8.91
CA ILE A 157 2.64 -7.95 7.63
C ILE A 157 3.93 -7.13 7.50
N SER A 158 3.89 -5.84 7.84
CA SER A 158 5.04 -4.93 7.77
C SER A 158 6.17 -5.37 8.72
N GLU A 159 5.83 -5.79 9.94
CA GLU A 159 6.78 -6.37 10.91
C GLU A 159 7.37 -7.68 10.39
N MET A 160 6.54 -8.58 9.88
CA MET A 160 6.98 -9.87 9.34
C MET A 160 7.89 -9.69 8.12
N LYS A 161 7.65 -8.68 7.29
CA LYS A 161 8.54 -8.31 6.17
C LYS A 161 9.96 -8.02 6.66
N ALA A 162 10.11 -7.36 7.81
CA ALA A 162 11.41 -7.03 8.40
C ALA A 162 12.06 -8.19 9.18
N SER A 163 11.29 -9.19 9.61
CA SER A 163 11.76 -10.32 10.42
C SER A 163 12.43 -11.42 9.61
N SER A 164 13.59 -11.94 10.06
CA SER A 164 14.18 -13.15 9.48
C SER A 164 13.39 -14.43 9.81
N ALA A 165 12.59 -14.43 10.87
CA ALA A 165 11.75 -15.54 11.29
C ALA A 165 10.33 -15.38 10.73
N VAL A 166 10.03 -16.12 9.66
CA VAL A 166 8.72 -16.12 8.98
C VAL A 166 8.06 -17.49 9.11
N PRO A 167 6.82 -17.57 9.64
CA PRO A 167 6.03 -18.81 9.68
C PRO A 167 5.91 -19.48 8.31
N ALA A 168 5.90 -20.81 8.29
CA ALA A 168 5.95 -21.60 7.03
C ALA A 168 4.80 -21.26 6.06
N ASP A 169 3.61 -20.96 6.57
CA ASP A 169 2.43 -20.59 5.77
C ASP A 169 2.54 -19.20 5.13
N CYS A 170 3.47 -18.36 5.60
CA CYS A 170 3.68 -16.99 5.12
C CYS A 170 4.96 -16.82 4.29
N GLN A 171 5.86 -17.82 4.24
CA GLN A 171 7.18 -17.69 3.61
C GLN A 171 7.13 -17.29 2.13
N GLU A 172 6.29 -17.95 1.34
CA GLU A 172 6.15 -17.62 -0.10
C GLU A 172 5.66 -16.18 -0.29
N PHE A 173 4.62 -15.78 0.45
CA PHE A 173 4.07 -14.43 0.41
C PHE A 173 5.10 -13.37 0.82
N ILE A 174 5.77 -13.55 1.96
CA ILE A 174 6.74 -12.57 2.47
C ILE A 174 7.98 -12.48 1.57
N HIS A 175 8.40 -13.59 0.96
CA HIS A 175 9.48 -13.56 -0.02
C HIS A 175 9.13 -12.68 -1.23
N ILE A 176 7.92 -12.83 -1.77
CA ILE A 176 7.42 -11.98 -2.87
C ILE A 176 7.26 -10.53 -2.41
N LEU A 177 6.72 -10.29 -1.21
CA LEU A 177 6.50 -8.93 -0.67
C LEU A 177 7.81 -8.15 -0.47
N ARG A 178 8.93 -8.83 -0.23
CA ARG A 178 10.26 -8.23 -0.07
C ARG A 178 10.83 -7.69 -1.36
N ASP A 179 10.47 -8.27 -2.50
CA ASP A 179 10.76 -7.73 -3.81
C ASP A 179 9.83 -6.55 -4.08
N ASP A 180 10.41 -5.35 -4.14
CA ASP A 180 9.68 -4.09 -4.35
C ASP A 180 9.14 -3.94 -5.76
N GLN A 181 9.61 -4.74 -6.72
CA GLN A 181 9.13 -4.78 -8.10
C GLN A 181 8.02 -5.83 -8.32
N SER A 182 7.72 -6.65 -7.31
CA SER A 182 6.75 -7.72 -7.44
C SER A 182 5.30 -7.22 -7.46
N GLU A 183 4.56 -7.63 -8.48
CA GLU A 183 3.11 -7.50 -8.57
C GLU A 183 2.44 -8.82 -8.21
N PHE A 184 1.59 -8.82 -7.19
CA PHE A 184 1.00 -10.06 -6.70
C PHE A 184 -0.43 -9.90 -6.21
N CYS A 185 -1.10 -11.04 -6.09
CA CYS A 185 -2.36 -11.21 -5.40
C CYS A 185 -2.27 -12.54 -4.65
N PHE A 186 -2.33 -12.50 -3.33
CA PHE A 186 -1.98 -13.64 -2.49
C PHE A 186 -2.97 -13.79 -1.33
N PRO A 187 -3.54 -15.00 -1.10
CA PRO A 187 -4.35 -15.24 0.09
C PRO A 187 -3.45 -15.30 1.33
N LEU A 188 -3.87 -14.70 2.42
CA LEU A 188 -3.08 -14.70 3.65
C LEU A 188 -3.16 -16.05 4.36
N GLY A 189 -2.01 -16.48 4.91
CA GLY A 189 -1.92 -17.65 5.78
C GLY A 189 -2.58 -17.41 7.14
N ALA A 190 -2.84 -18.49 7.87
CA ALA A 190 -3.49 -18.44 9.18
C ALA A 190 -2.68 -17.60 10.20
N SER A 191 -1.35 -17.57 10.09
CA SER A 191 -0.48 -16.78 10.98
C SER A 191 -0.65 -15.26 10.84
N LEU A 192 -1.26 -14.79 9.73
CA LEU A 192 -1.54 -13.38 9.48
C LEU A 192 -3.04 -13.07 9.53
N ALA A 193 -3.87 -13.99 9.04
CA ALA A 193 -5.31 -13.76 8.87
C ALA A 193 -6.15 -14.19 10.08
N ASP A 194 -5.61 -14.94 11.04
CA ASP A 194 -6.35 -15.46 12.21
C ASP A 194 -7.67 -16.19 11.82
N GLY A 195 -7.70 -16.81 10.63
CA GLY A 195 -8.85 -17.53 10.09
C GLY A 195 -9.78 -16.72 9.16
N ALA A 196 -9.50 -15.43 8.92
CA ALA A 196 -10.24 -14.60 7.97
C ALA A 196 -9.99 -14.98 6.49
N ASP A 197 -10.96 -14.72 5.62
CA ASP A 197 -10.78 -14.83 4.15
C ASP A 197 -10.12 -13.54 3.66
N ALA A 198 -8.81 -13.46 3.86
CA ALA A 198 -8.02 -12.25 3.66
C ALA A 198 -6.98 -12.39 2.55
N TRP A 199 -6.74 -11.27 1.88
CA TRP A 199 -5.87 -11.20 0.71
C TRP A 199 -4.96 -10.00 0.80
N CYS A 200 -3.72 -10.17 0.34
CA CYS A 200 -2.77 -9.09 0.16
C CYS A 200 -2.41 -8.94 -1.33
N VAL A 201 -2.51 -7.72 -1.84
CA VAL A 201 -2.44 -7.46 -3.28
C VAL A 201 -1.64 -6.21 -3.59
N THR A 202 -0.93 -6.22 -4.72
CA THR A 202 -0.40 -5.00 -5.34
C THR A 202 -1.49 -4.35 -6.18
N PHE A 203 -1.72 -3.06 -5.98
CA PHE A 203 -2.63 -2.23 -6.76
C PHE A 203 -1.91 -0.98 -7.25
N LYS A 204 -2.14 -0.58 -8.50
CA LYS A 204 -1.59 0.66 -9.07
C LYS A 204 -2.70 1.68 -9.26
N PHE A 205 -2.53 2.86 -8.68
CA PHE A 205 -3.45 3.96 -8.90
C PHE A 205 -3.19 4.56 -10.27
N ASP A 206 -4.16 4.46 -11.19
CA ASP A 206 -4.08 5.16 -12.48
C ASP A 206 -3.84 6.66 -12.30
N LYS A 207 -4.56 7.26 -11.34
CA LYS A 207 -4.44 8.69 -10.99
C LYS A 207 -4.58 8.88 -9.50
N GLN A 208 -3.59 9.51 -8.89
CA GLN A 208 -3.60 9.86 -7.47
C GLN A 208 -4.79 10.77 -7.07
N ALA A 209 -5.30 11.57 -8.01
CA ALA A 209 -6.46 12.45 -7.80
C ALA A 209 -7.78 11.75 -7.46
N ILE A 210 -7.84 10.41 -7.57
CA ILE A 210 -9.00 9.64 -7.10
C ILE A 210 -9.09 9.62 -5.57
N LEU A 211 -7.98 9.81 -4.87
CA LEU A 211 -7.89 9.75 -3.42
C LEU A 211 -8.30 11.08 -2.75
N PRO A 212 -8.74 11.08 -1.48
CA PRO A 212 -9.08 12.31 -0.77
C PRO A 212 -7.87 13.22 -0.64
N GLY A 213 -8.00 14.49 -1.01
CA GLY A 213 -6.86 15.42 -1.07
C GLY A 213 -5.72 14.99 -1.98
N ASN A 214 -6.00 14.12 -2.97
CA ASN A 214 -5.04 13.53 -3.89
C ASN A 214 -3.87 12.82 -3.17
N ARG A 215 -4.16 12.05 -2.13
CA ARG A 215 -3.16 11.27 -1.37
C ARG A 215 -3.84 10.20 -0.52
N LEU A 216 -3.05 9.24 -0.02
CA LEU A 216 -3.55 8.22 0.88
C LEU A 216 -4.09 8.83 2.19
N PRO A 217 -5.22 8.31 2.70
CA PRO A 217 -5.72 8.64 4.03
C PRO A 217 -4.67 8.35 5.12
N GLU A 218 -4.69 9.14 6.21
CA GLU A 218 -3.74 8.96 7.32
C GLU A 218 -3.90 7.63 8.03
N ASP A 219 -5.15 7.15 8.13
CA ASP A 219 -5.48 5.85 8.69
C ASP A 219 -5.08 4.68 7.77
N GLY A 220 -4.63 4.98 6.54
CA GLY A 220 -4.22 3.99 5.55
C GLY A 220 -5.38 3.18 4.98
N ILE A 221 -6.64 3.57 5.17
CA ILE A 221 -7.80 2.82 4.69
C ILE A 221 -8.30 3.38 3.36
N VAL A 222 -8.28 2.55 2.32
CA VAL A 222 -8.83 2.90 1.01
C VAL A 222 -10.00 1.96 0.69
N PRO A 223 -11.20 2.48 0.41
CA PRO A 223 -12.33 1.67 -0.02
C PRO A 223 -12.27 1.37 -1.52
N PHE A 224 -12.65 0.16 -1.89
CA PHE A 224 -12.69 -0.32 -3.28
C PHE A 224 -14.00 -1.03 -3.60
N LEU A 225 -14.35 -1.12 -4.89
CA LEU A 225 -15.22 -2.16 -5.41
C LEU A 225 -14.38 -3.35 -5.88
N LEU A 226 -14.74 -4.54 -5.42
CA LEU A 226 -14.16 -5.79 -5.86
C LEU A 226 -14.94 -6.34 -7.05
N GLU A 227 -14.35 -6.22 -8.23
CA GLU A 227 -14.99 -6.51 -9.51
C GLU A 227 -15.04 -8.00 -9.85
N ALA A 228 -14.12 -8.77 -9.30
CA ALA A 228 -14.05 -10.22 -9.42
C ALA A 228 -13.39 -10.79 -8.16
N ARG A 229 -13.77 -12.01 -7.75
CA ARG A 229 -13.08 -12.67 -6.64
C ARG A 229 -11.59 -12.81 -6.95
N PRO A 230 -10.72 -12.50 -5.98
CA PRO A 230 -9.28 -12.63 -6.15
C PRO A 230 -8.89 -14.08 -6.45
N LYS A 231 -7.80 -14.23 -7.20
CA LYS A 231 -7.16 -15.52 -7.45
C LYS A 231 -5.66 -15.36 -7.25
N LYS A 232 -5.02 -16.35 -6.65
CA LYS A 232 -3.58 -16.34 -6.39
C LYS A 232 -2.82 -16.07 -7.70
N GLN A 233 -1.88 -15.13 -7.68
CA GLN A 233 -1.03 -14.71 -8.81
C GLN A 233 -1.77 -14.16 -10.05
N MET A 234 -3.07 -13.88 -9.96
CA MET A 234 -3.79 -13.16 -11.01
C MET A 234 -3.90 -11.68 -10.66
N PRO A 235 -3.87 -10.76 -11.65
CA PRO A 235 -4.12 -9.34 -11.38
C PRO A 235 -5.45 -9.13 -10.66
N ILE A 236 -5.42 -8.37 -9.58
CA ILE A 236 -6.62 -8.03 -8.83
C ILE A 236 -7.48 -7.05 -9.64
N GLN A 237 -8.80 -7.22 -9.59
CA GLN A 237 -9.75 -6.27 -10.16
C GLN A 237 -10.40 -5.47 -9.03
N LEU A 238 -9.74 -4.37 -8.68
CA LEU A 238 -10.26 -3.36 -7.75
C LEU A 238 -10.52 -2.06 -8.51
N THR A 239 -11.62 -1.41 -8.17
CA THR A 239 -11.86 -0.01 -8.55
C THR A 239 -11.90 0.84 -7.28
N PRO A 240 -11.00 1.82 -7.09
CA PRO A 240 -10.99 2.68 -5.90
C PRO A 240 -12.24 3.57 -5.86
N ILE A 241 -12.81 3.73 -4.67
CA ILE A 241 -13.88 4.70 -4.46
C ILE A 241 -13.28 6.12 -4.47
N PRO A 242 -13.88 7.08 -5.21
CA PRO A 242 -13.41 8.47 -5.20
C PRO A 242 -13.46 9.08 -3.79
N GLY A 243 -12.39 9.78 -3.40
CA GLY A 243 -12.21 10.41 -2.09
C GLY A 243 -13.36 11.31 -1.67
N LYS A 244 -14.00 12.00 -2.62
CA LYS A 244 -15.18 12.86 -2.37
C LYS A 244 -16.35 12.15 -1.66
N TYR A 245 -16.42 10.82 -1.69
CA TYR A 245 -17.48 10.04 -1.05
C TYR A 245 -17.23 9.72 0.43
N TYR A 246 -15.99 9.90 0.91
CA TYR A 246 -15.61 9.57 2.29
C TYR A 246 -14.58 10.55 2.88
N GLN A 247 -14.31 11.67 2.22
CA GLN A 247 -13.65 12.82 2.83
C GLN A 247 -14.63 13.47 3.82
N ALA A 248 -14.17 13.79 5.04
CA ALA A 248 -15.00 14.35 6.11
C ALA A 248 -15.48 15.77 5.80
#